data_AF-A0A852SVW6-F1
#
_entry.id   AF-A0A852SVW6-F1
#
_cell.length_a   1.000
_cell.length_b   1.000
_cell.length_c   1.000
_cell.angle_alpha   90.00
_cell.angle_beta   90.00
_cell.angle_gamma   90.00
#
_symmetry.space_group_name_H-M   'P 1'
#
loop_
_entity.id
_entity.type
_entity.pdbx_description
1 polymer ?
#
loop_
_entity_poly.entity_id
_entity_poly.type
_entity_poly.pdbx_seq_one_letter_code
_entity_poly.pdbx_strand_id
1 'polypeptide(L)'
;MLRYFEDRRITPDVDASISTDTDLDEIVRSISAEHGWPTDWLNTAAAGFIPFAGDDHWEAIHDDDTVSVWVATPPCLLAMKLKAARRGRDDDDVAVLLAYLDIDSADEAEAVFESQYPGELPPPRAYDMLEDILRVGVPDVRRPPAVDLR
;
A
#
# COMPACT_ATOMS: atom_id res chain seq x y z
N MET A 1 -2.18 -4.08 0.75
CA MET A 1 -2.71 -4.14 2.13
C MET A 1 -3.27 -5.53 2.44
N LEU A 2 -4.31 -6.04 1.73
CA LEU A 2 -4.88 -7.38 1.98
C LEU A 2 -3.85 -8.53 1.94
N ARG A 3 -2.84 -8.46 1.08
CA ARG A 3 -1.70 -9.42 1.02
C ARG A 3 -1.02 -9.64 2.37
N TYR A 4 -0.94 -8.61 3.21
CA TYR A 4 -0.22 -8.67 4.49
C TYR A 4 -1.18 -8.80 5.68
N PHE A 5 -2.50 -8.63 5.49
CA PHE A 5 -3.49 -8.56 6.57
C PHE A 5 -4.83 -9.19 6.15
N GLU A 6 -5.04 -10.47 6.53
CA GLU A 6 -6.24 -11.26 6.15
C GLU A 6 -7.54 -10.76 6.82
N ASP A 7 -7.46 -10.24 8.05
CA ASP A 7 -8.65 -9.85 8.86
C ASP A 7 -9.17 -8.43 8.56
N ARG A 8 -8.70 -7.78 7.49
CA ARG A 8 -9.04 -6.38 7.20
C ARG A 8 -10.27 -6.23 6.30
N ARG A 9 -10.95 -5.09 6.40
CA ARG A 9 -12.00 -4.66 5.46
C ARG A 9 -11.51 -4.77 4.02
N ILE A 10 -12.26 -5.50 3.18
CA ILE A 10 -12.04 -5.61 1.75
C ILE A 10 -12.06 -4.20 1.13
N THR A 11 -10.99 -3.81 0.42
CA THR A 11 -11.02 -2.59 -0.39
C THR A 11 -11.80 -2.90 -1.66
N PRO A 12 -12.84 -2.12 -2.00
CA PRO A 12 -13.67 -2.39 -3.18
C PRO A 12 -12.94 -2.09 -4.50
N ASP A 13 -11.79 -1.43 -4.42
CA ASP A 13 -10.96 -0.95 -5.52
C ASP A 13 -9.47 -1.29 -5.35
N VAL A 14 -8.76 -1.28 -6.47
CA VAL A 14 -7.33 -1.54 -6.66
C VAL A 14 -6.72 -0.31 -7.32
N ASP A 15 -5.85 0.37 -6.60
CA ASP A 15 -4.97 1.38 -7.15
C ASP A 15 -3.73 0.71 -7.78
N ALA A 16 -3.44 1.01 -9.04
CA ALA A 16 -2.31 0.44 -9.78
C ALA A 16 -1.54 1.49 -10.59
N SER A 17 -0.23 1.28 -10.75
CA SER A 17 0.51 1.88 -11.86
C SER A 17 0.41 0.93 -13.05
N ILE A 18 -0.18 1.38 -14.15
CA ILE A 18 -0.52 0.52 -15.28
C ILE A 18 0.29 0.92 -16.51
N SER A 19 0.99 -0.05 -17.08
CA SER A 19 1.74 0.07 -18.33
C SER A 19 1.17 -0.93 -19.33
N THR A 20 0.54 -0.45 -20.40
CA THR A 20 -0.08 -1.27 -21.45
C THR A 20 -0.17 -0.49 -22.76
N ASP A 21 -0.15 -1.22 -23.88
CA ASP A 21 -0.38 -0.67 -25.22
C ASP A 21 -1.87 -0.65 -25.61
N THR A 22 -2.77 -1.07 -24.71
CA THR A 22 -4.22 -1.21 -24.95
C THR A 22 -5.03 -0.29 -24.05
N ASP A 23 -6.15 0.23 -24.57
CA ASP A 23 -7.13 0.96 -23.77
C ASP A 23 -7.88 0.00 -22.83
N LEU A 24 -7.73 0.21 -21.52
CA LEU A 24 -8.30 -0.65 -20.49
C LEU A 24 -9.72 -0.23 -20.07
N ASP A 25 -10.19 0.96 -20.44
CA ASP A 25 -11.45 1.50 -19.92
C ASP A 25 -12.66 0.64 -20.27
N GLU A 26 -12.65 0.00 -21.44
CA GLU A 26 -13.70 -0.94 -21.84
C GLU A 26 -13.63 -2.26 -21.06
N ILE A 27 -12.42 -2.77 -20.83
CA ILE A 27 -12.18 -4.01 -20.09
C ILE A 27 -12.58 -3.84 -18.62
N VAL A 28 -12.13 -2.76 -17.98
CA VAL A 28 -12.46 -2.41 -16.59
C VAL A 28 -13.97 -2.30 -16.39
N ARG A 29 -14.68 -1.64 -17.32
CA ARG A 29 -16.14 -1.51 -17.28
C ARG A 29 -16.85 -2.84 -17.51
N SER A 30 -16.35 -3.68 -18.41
CA SER A 30 -16.94 -5.00 -18.66
C SER A 30 -16.87 -5.88 -17.41
N ILE A 31 -15.71 -5.94 -16.75
CA ILE A 31 -15.51 -6.69 -15.51
C ILE A 31 -16.37 -6.11 -14.38
N SER A 32 -16.44 -4.78 -14.28
CA SER A 32 -17.31 -4.09 -13.31
C SER A 32 -18.78 -4.51 -13.47
N ALA A 33 -19.30 -4.55 -14.69
CA ALA A 33 -20.67 -4.95 -14.97
C ALA A 33 -20.94 -6.43 -14.65
N GLU A 34 -19.97 -7.32 -14.93
CA GLU A 34 -20.07 -8.75 -14.65
C GLU A 34 -20.11 -9.05 -13.14
N HIS A 35 -19.27 -8.37 -12.36
CA HIS A 35 -19.12 -8.63 -10.93
C HIS A 35 -19.91 -7.67 -10.01
N GLY A 36 -20.57 -6.67 -10.57
CA GLY A 36 -21.27 -5.63 -9.81
C GLY A 36 -20.33 -4.75 -8.99
N TRP A 37 -19.09 -4.56 -9.46
CA TRP A 37 -18.07 -3.75 -8.81
C TRP A 37 -18.17 -2.27 -9.20
N PRO A 38 -17.60 -1.33 -8.41
CA PRO A 38 -17.45 0.05 -8.82
C PRO A 38 -16.77 0.16 -10.20
N THR A 39 -17.14 1.16 -11.00
CA THR A 39 -16.58 1.33 -12.35
C THR A 39 -15.10 1.72 -12.35
N ASP A 40 -14.60 2.17 -11.21
CA ASP A 40 -13.23 2.57 -10.92
C ASP A 40 -12.51 1.55 -10.02
N TRP A 41 -12.99 0.30 -9.98
CA TRP A 41 -12.38 -0.79 -9.20
C TRP A 41 -10.91 -1.05 -9.56
N LEU A 42 -10.47 -0.67 -10.76
CA LEU A 42 -9.07 -0.60 -11.15
C LEU A 42 -8.78 0.81 -11.62
N ASN A 43 -7.90 1.53 -10.93
CA ASN A 43 -7.60 2.92 -11.24
C ASN A 43 -6.13 3.28 -10.95
N THR A 44 -5.72 4.50 -11.31
CA THR A 44 -4.33 5.00 -11.15
C THR A 44 -4.19 6.10 -10.11
N ALA A 45 -5.15 6.23 -9.18
CA ALA A 45 -5.19 7.34 -8.21
C ALA A 45 -3.99 7.38 -7.26
N ALA A 46 -3.32 6.24 -7.04
CA ALA A 46 -2.11 6.17 -6.22
C ALA A 46 -0.83 6.63 -6.93
N ALA A 47 -0.84 6.90 -8.25
CA ALA A 47 0.36 7.18 -9.03
C ALA A 47 1.23 8.31 -8.45
N GLY A 48 0.61 9.38 -7.92
CA GLY A 48 1.33 10.51 -7.31
C GLY A 48 2.00 10.21 -5.97
N PHE A 49 1.73 9.04 -5.39
CA PHE A 49 2.33 8.59 -4.13
C PHE A 49 3.39 7.52 -4.35
N ILE A 50 3.54 6.95 -5.53
CA ILE A 50 4.50 5.86 -5.75
C ILE A 50 5.94 6.42 -5.67
N PRO A 51 6.84 5.82 -4.86
CA PRO A 51 8.26 6.15 -4.85
C PRO A 51 8.90 6.07 -6.24
N PHE A 52 9.81 7.01 -6.56
CA PHE A 52 10.45 7.09 -7.88
C PHE A 52 11.56 6.05 -8.11
N ALA A 53 12.06 5.33 -7.09
CA ALA A 53 13.41 4.75 -7.19
C ALA A 53 13.62 3.35 -6.57
N GLY A 54 13.53 2.27 -7.35
CA GLY A 54 14.20 1.00 -7.04
C GLY A 54 13.34 -0.26 -7.21
N ASP A 55 13.94 -1.35 -7.70
CA ASP A 55 13.29 -2.66 -7.87
C ASP A 55 12.88 -3.28 -6.50
N ASP A 56 13.55 -2.88 -5.42
CA ASP A 56 13.34 -3.39 -4.05
C ASP A 56 12.00 -2.93 -3.41
N HIS A 57 11.25 -2.05 -4.07
CA HIS A 57 9.94 -1.56 -3.60
C HIS A 57 8.78 -2.48 -3.96
N TRP A 58 9.01 -3.45 -4.85
CA TRP A 58 7.97 -4.27 -5.45
C TRP A 58 8.26 -5.75 -5.27
N GLU A 59 7.23 -6.49 -4.89
CA GLU A 59 7.23 -7.95 -4.81
C GLU A 59 6.38 -8.49 -5.96
N ALA A 60 6.94 -9.33 -6.83
CA ALA A 60 6.15 -10.04 -7.83
C ALA A 60 5.19 -11.00 -7.15
N ILE A 61 3.91 -10.88 -7.46
CA ILE A 61 2.91 -11.87 -7.05
C ILE A 61 2.53 -12.78 -8.22
N HIS A 62 2.63 -12.27 -9.45
CA HIS A 62 2.46 -13.02 -10.68
C HIS A 62 3.40 -12.43 -11.74
N ASP A 63 4.07 -13.26 -12.52
CA ASP A 63 4.94 -12.80 -13.60
C ASP A 63 5.05 -13.89 -14.67
N ASP A 64 4.45 -13.65 -15.83
CA ASP A 64 4.55 -14.50 -17.01
C ASP A 64 4.79 -13.67 -18.29
N ASP A 65 4.86 -14.34 -19.45
CA ASP A 65 5.15 -13.70 -20.75
C ASP A 65 4.06 -12.71 -21.22
N THR A 66 2.91 -12.66 -20.55
CA THR A 66 1.72 -11.88 -20.93
C THR A 66 1.31 -10.85 -19.87
N VAL A 67 1.38 -11.20 -18.58
CA VAL A 67 0.93 -10.37 -17.47
C VAL A 67 1.93 -10.47 -16.31
N SER A 68 2.33 -9.32 -15.80
CA SER A 68 3.09 -9.22 -14.55
C SER A 68 2.31 -8.37 -13.55
N VAL A 69 2.15 -8.88 -12.34
CA VAL A 69 1.49 -8.21 -11.22
C VAL A 69 2.46 -8.13 -10.06
N TRP A 70 2.69 -6.90 -9.61
CA TRP A 70 3.62 -6.57 -8.54
C TRP A 70 2.88 -5.82 -7.45
N VAL A 71 3.26 -6.04 -6.19
CA VAL A 71 2.70 -5.32 -5.04
C VAL A 71 3.78 -4.57 -4.30
N ALA A 72 3.43 -3.39 -3.79
CA ALA A 72 4.34 -2.62 -2.96
C ALA A 72 4.68 -3.41 -1.70
N THR A 73 5.98 -3.47 -1.37
CA THR A 73 6.47 -4.09 -0.13
C THR A 73 5.92 -3.36 1.10
N PRO A 74 5.90 -3.98 2.29
CA PRO A 74 5.39 -3.33 3.49
C PRO A 74 6.09 -2.00 3.85
N PRO A 75 7.43 -1.85 3.72
CA PRO A 75 8.09 -0.55 3.88
C PRO A 75 7.60 0.51 2.89
N CYS A 76 7.44 0.14 1.62
CA CYS A 76 6.90 1.03 0.58
C CYS A 76 5.46 1.47 0.91
N LEU A 77 4.61 0.53 1.31
CA LEU A 77 3.25 0.84 1.75
C LEU A 77 3.21 1.77 2.96
N LEU A 78 4.07 1.56 3.96
CA LEU A 78 4.17 2.44 5.12
C LEU A 78 4.54 3.86 4.68
N ALA A 79 5.58 4.00 3.86
CA ALA A 79 6.02 5.31 3.38
C ALA A 79 4.92 6.03 2.57
N MET A 80 4.23 5.33 1.68
CA MET A 80 3.08 5.87 0.93
C MET A 80 1.96 6.35 1.86
N LYS A 81 1.66 5.59 2.91
CA LYS A 81 0.64 5.93 3.91
C LYS A 81 1.05 7.16 4.73
N LEU A 82 2.31 7.28 5.11
CA LEU A 82 2.84 8.47 5.79
C LEU A 82 2.86 9.70 4.86
N LYS A 83 3.18 9.53 3.57
CA LYS A 83 3.10 10.61 2.57
C LYS A 83 1.67 11.15 2.44
N ALA A 84 0.69 10.24 2.41
CA ALA A 84 -0.72 10.61 2.31
C ALA A 84 -1.31 11.15 3.63
N ALA A 85 -0.95 10.55 4.78
CA ALA A 85 -1.37 10.90 6.14
C ALA A 85 -2.83 11.38 6.26
N ARG A 86 -3.78 10.60 5.71
CA ARG A 86 -5.22 10.92 5.74
C ARG A 86 -5.81 10.38 7.04
N ARG A 87 -5.96 11.27 8.04
CA ARG A 87 -6.58 10.96 9.33
C ARG A 87 -7.97 10.31 9.17
N GLY A 88 -8.26 9.32 9.98
CA GLY A 88 -9.44 8.47 9.93
C GLY A 88 -9.43 7.41 8.82
N ARG A 89 -8.49 7.46 7.87
CA ARG A 89 -8.39 6.52 6.74
C ARG A 89 -7.11 5.70 6.78
N ASP A 90 -5.98 6.34 7.04
CA ASP A 90 -4.66 5.70 7.02
C ASP A 90 -4.20 5.25 8.43
N ASP A 91 -4.86 5.63 9.52
CA ASP A 91 -4.42 5.36 10.89
C ASP A 91 -4.33 3.85 11.19
N ASP A 92 -5.39 3.09 10.89
CA ASP A 92 -5.39 1.63 11.06
C ASP A 92 -4.34 0.96 10.18
N ASP A 93 -4.14 1.48 8.96
CA ASP A 93 -3.13 0.97 8.02
C ASP A 93 -1.73 1.14 8.58
N VAL A 94 -1.44 2.34 9.08
CA VAL A 94 -0.14 2.69 9.65
C VAL A 94 0.10 1.87 10.90
N ALA A 95 -0.85 1.79 11.83
CA ALA A 95 -0.68 1.01 13.06
C ALA A 95 -0.32 -0.46 12.78
N VAL A 96 -1.01 -1.05 11.81
CA VAL A 96 -0.80 -2.43 11.39
C VAL A 96 0.56 -2.60 10.67
N LEU A 97 0.96 -1.65 9.82
CA LEU A 97 2.26 -1.68 9.14
C LEU A 97 3.43 -1.48 10.12
N LEU A 98 3.28 -0.64 11.13
CA LEU A 98 4.26 -0.47 12.20
C LEU A 98 4.46 -1.78 12.96
N ALA A 99 3.36 -2.44 13.38
CA ALA A 99 3.43 -3.76 14.01
C ALA A 99 4.09 -4.81 13.11
N TYR A 100 3.73 -4.85 11.83
CA TYR A 100 4.28 -5.83 10.88
C TYR A 100 5.79 -5.68 10.67
N LEU A 101 6.29 -4.44 10.73
CA LEU A 101 7.68 -4.08 10.52
C LEU A 101 8.49 -4.01 11.83
N ASP A 102 7.87 -4.33 12.97
CA ASP A 102 8.47 -4.22 14.31
C ASP A 102 9.01 -2.80 14.61
N ILE A 103 8.27 -1.77 14.20
CA ILE A 103 8.62 -0.35 14.40
C ILE A 103 7.92 0.19 15.65
N ASP A 104 8.69 0.77 16.58
CA ASP A 104 8.18 1.26 17.87
C ASP A 104 8.35 2.76 18.10
N SER A 105 8.95 3.48 17.15
CA SER A 105 9.21 4.91 17.26
C SER A 105 8.90 5.69 15.97
N ALA A 106 8.64 7.00 16.13
CA ALA A 106 8.45 7.89 14.99
C ALA A 106 9.73 8.04 14.16
N ASP A 107 10.90 8.01 14.81
CA ASP A 107 12.22 8.11 14.15
C ASP A 107 12.48 6.90 13.24
N GLU A 108 12.12 5.69 13.67
CA GLU A 108 12.23 4.49 12.83
C GLU A 108 11.25 4.52 11.64
N ALA A 109 10.01 5.00 11.86
CA ALA A 109 9.03 5.18 10.80
C ALA A 109 9.50 6.24 9.77
N GLU A 110 10.14 7.30 10.23
CA GLU A 110 10.79 8.31 9.37
C GLU A 110 11.95 7.71 8.58
N ALA A 111 12.82 6.91 9.21
CA ALA A 111 13.91 6.25 8.50
C ALA A 111 13.40 5.32 7.39
N VAL A 112 12.29 4.61 7.62
CA VAL A 112 11.61 3.85 6.57
C VAL A 112 11.10 4.79 5.49
N PHE A 113 10.43 5.88 5.83
CA PHE A 113 9.97 6.85 4.85
C PHE A 113 11.11 7.39 3.98
N GLU A 114 12.21 7.85 4.57
CA GLU A 114 13.37 8.40 3.86
C GLU A 114 14.01 7.37 2.93
N SER A 115 14.06 6.09 3.33
CA SER A 115 14.55 5.01 2.47
C SER A 115 13.72 4.83 1.19
N GLN A 116 12.44 5.23 1.21
CA GLN A 116 11.56 5.17 0.04
C GLN A 116 11.50 6.52 -0.69
N TYR A 117 11.65 7.65 0.02
CA TYR A 117 11.69 8.99 -0.56
C TYR A 117 12.95 9.75 -0.10
N PRO A 118 14.12 9.48 -0.70
CA PRO A 118 15.38 10.08 -0.25
C PRO A 118 15.36 11.60 -0.27
N GLY A 119 15.71 12.22 0.87
CA GLY A 119 15.75 13.67 1.02
C GLY A 119 14.38 14.34 1.24
N GLU A 120 13.30 13.55 1.38
CA GLU A 120 12.00 14.04 1.84
C GLU A 120 11.78 13.66 3.31
N LEU A 121 10.96 14.46 4.00
CA LEU A 121 10.43 14.12 5.32
C LEU A 121 8.92 13.84 5.22
N PRO A 122 8.36 12.99 6.11
CA PRO A 122 6.92 12.90 6.27
C PRO A 122 6.28 14.29 6.50
N PRO A 123 5.05 14.53 6.03
CA PRO A 123 4.35 15.77 6.33
C PRO A 123 4.09 15.88 7.85
N PRO A 124 4.02 17.09 8.46
CA PRO A 124 3.85 17.25 9.92
C PRO A 124 2.71 16.43 10.53
N ARG A 125 1.56 16.38 9.85
CA ARG A 125 0.39 15.59 10.23
C ARG A 125 0.63 14.07 10.35
N ALA A 126 1.68 13.55 9.71
CA ALA A 126 2.09 12.15 9.81
C ALA A 126 2.74 11.88 11.17
N TYR A 127 3.58 12.80 11.68
CA TYR A 127 4.16 12.68 13.02
C TYR A 127 3.07 12.71 14.09
N ASP A 128 2.13 13.66 13.99
CA ASP A 128 0.99 13.70 14.91
C ASP A 128 0.21 12.36 14.91
N MET A 129 0.11 11.70 13.75
CA MET A 129 -0.57 10.40 13.60
C MET A 129 0.25 9.26 14.21
N LEU A 130 1.55 9.24 13.95
CA LEU A 130 2.48 8.27 14.54
C LEU A 130 2.47 8.37 16.06
N GLU A 131 2.55 9.58 16.61
CA GLU A 131 2.51 9.80 18.06
C GLU A 131 1.19 9.31 18.68
N ASP A 132 0.06 9.56 18.03
CA ASP A 132 -1.25 9.06 18.49
C ASP A 132 -1.30 7.53 18.51
N ILE A 133 -0.85 6.89 17.42
CA ILE A 133 -0.83 5.43 17.28
C ILE A 133 0.10 4.80 18.32
N LEU A 134 1.35 5.28 18.41
CA LEU A 134 2.37 4.73 19.31
C LEU A 134 1.99 4.90 20.78
N ARG A 135 1.29 5.98 21.14
CA ARG A 135 0.77 6.21 22.48
C ARG A 135 -0.32 5.19 22.87
N VAL A 136 -1.17 4.81 21.92
CA VAL A 136 -2.23 3.80 22.11
C VAL A 136 -1.64 2.38 22.08
N GLY A 137 -0.59 2.18 21.29
CA GLY A 137 0.02 0.89 21.00
C GLY A 137 -0.44 0.34 19.65
N VAL A 138 0.42 -0.48 19.06
CA VAL A 138 0.16 -1.16 17.77
C VAL A 138 -0.50 -2.52 18.01
N PRO A 139 -1.33 -3.01 17.08
CA PRO A 139 -1.98 -4.31 17.22
C PRO A 139 -0.99 -5.48 17.17
N ASP A 140 -1.37 -6.62 17.74
CA ASP A 140 -0.68 -7.89 17.51
C ASP A 140 -1.03 -8.41 16.12
N VAL A 141 -0.02 -8.53 15.24
CA VAL A 141 -0.21 -8.90 13.84
C VAL A 141 0.48 -10.23 13.56
N ARG A 142 -0.30 -11.21 13.08
CA ARG A 142 0.26 -12.45 12.53
C ARG A 142 0.66 -12.22 11.09
N ARG A 143 1.94 -12.47 10.76
CA ARG A 143 2.43 -12.44 9.38
C ARG A 143 1.73 -13.56 8.58
N PRO A 144 0.96 -13.24 7.53
CA PRO A 144 0.34 -14.27 6.71
C PRO A 144 1.42 -15.08 5.99
N PRO A 145 1.17 -16.38 5.72
CA PRO A 145 2.05 -17.18 4.89
C PRO A 145 2.14 -16.56 3.48
N ALA A 146 3.28 -16.76 2.80
CA ALA A 146 3.43 -16.32 1.42
C ALA A 146 2.31 -16.93 0.56
N VAL A 147 1.55 -16.09 -0.15
CA VAL A 147 0.45 -16.55 -1.02
C VAL A 147 1.07 -17.14 -2.29
N ASP A 148 0.83 -18.42 -2.53
CA ASP A 148 1.16 -19.11 -3.79
C ASP A 148 0.06 -18.81 -4.82
N LEU A 149 0.38 -18.03 -5.85
CA LEU A 149 -0.53 -17.70 -6.96
C LEU A 149 -0.32 -18.59 -8.20
N ARG A 150 0.36 -19.74 -8.05
CA ARG A 150 0.57 -20.72 -9.12
C ARG A 150 -0.69 -21.42 -9.61
#